data_AF-A0A392T9S1-F1
#
_entry.id   AF-A0A392T9S1-F1
#
_cell.length_a   1.000
_cell.length_b   1.000
_cell.length_c   1.000
_cell.angle_alpha   90.00
_cell.angle_beta   90.00
_cell.angle_gamma   90.00
#
_symmetry.space_group_name_H-M   'P 1'
#
loop_
_entity.id
_entity.type
_entity.pdbx_description
1 polymer ?
#
loop_
_entity_poly.entity_id
_entity_poly.type
_entity_poly.pdbx_seq_one_letter_code
_entity_poly.pdbx_strand_id
1 'polypeptide(L)' 'GDQSHQTTNLGTNLEPSEEERIVELLKRNADLFAWHPKGIPGIDEGIITHKLSLSPNAKPVSQRKRKLGDERRKAVDEE' A
#
# COMPACT_ATOMS: atom_id res chain seq x y z
N GLY A 1 10.18 2.93 -12.19
CA GLY A 1 9.95 1.59 -12.79
C GLY A 1 9.76 1.73 -14.28
N ASP A 2 9.33 0.67 -14.97
CA ASP A 2 9.08 0.69 -16.42
C ASP A 2 7.89 1.58 -16.83
N GLN A 3 7.05 1.98 -15.87
CA GLN A 3 5.88 2.83 -16.09
C GLN A 3 6.16 4.30 -15.75
N SER A 4 5.63 5.22 -16.56
CA SER A 4 5.87 6.67 -16.47
C SER A 4 5.41 7.32 -15.17
N HIS A 5 4.50 6.70 -14.42
CA HIS A 5 4.00 7.21 -13.13
C HIS A 5 4.77 6.66 -11.92
N GLN A 6 5.73 5.75 -12.12
CA GLN A 6 6.51 5.13 -11.05
C GLN A 6 7.85 5.86 -10.85
N THR A 7 7.79 7.03 -10.22
CA THR A 7 8.97 7.87 -9.92
C THR A 7 9.35 7.82 -8.45
N THR A 8 10.63 7.55 -8.16
CA THR A 8 11.25 7.68 -6.83
C THR A 8 12.19 8.87 -6.85
N ASN A 9 12.02 9.80 -5.91
CA ASN A 9 12.97 10.91 -5.75
C ASN A 9 14.09 10.50 -4.80
N LEU A 10 15.33 10.84 -5.15
CA LEU A 10 16.50 10.69 -4.29
C LEU A 10 16.83 12.04 -3.63
N GLY A 11 17.40 11.98 -2.42
CA GLY A 11 17.89 13.17 -1.74
C GLY A 11 19.03 13.83 -2.51
N THR A 12 19.14 15.15 -2.41
CA THR A 12 20.11 15.94 -3.18
C THR A 12 21.52 15.96 -2.58
N ASN A 13 21.73 15.31 -1.44
CA ASN A 13 22.99 15.32 -0.69
C ASN A 13 23.56 13.90 -0.56
N LEU A 14 23.88 13.30 -1.71
CA LEU A 14 24.46 11.97 -1.84
C LEU A 14 25.78 12.08 -2.60
N GLU A 15 26.78 11.32 -2.18
CA GLU A 15 27.99 11.15 -2.99
C GLU A 15 27.65 10.36 -4.27
N PRO A 16 28.32 10.61 -5.42
CA PRO A 16 28.00 9.95 -6.68
C PRO A 16 28.00 8.42 -6.59
N SER A 17 28.94 7.86 -5.82
CA SER A 17 29.04 6.40 -5.61
C SER A 17 27.89 5.82 -4.78
N GLU A 18 27.31 6.62 -3.89
CA GLU A 18 26.15 6.23 -3.08
C GLU A 18 24.88 6.32 -3.91
N GLU A 19 24.74 7.38 -4.70
CA GLU A 19 23.63 7.55 -5.65
C GLU A 19 23.54 6.35 -6.60
N GLU A 20 24.64 5.96 -7.24
CA GLU A 20 24.67 4.81 -8.15
C GLU A 20 24.23 3.51 -7.46
N ARG A 21 24.74 3.24 -6.25
CA ARG A 21 24.34 2.05 -5.48
C ARG A 21 22.87 2.06 -5.13
N ILE A 22 22.32 3.21 -4.73
CA ILE A 22 20.91 3.34 -4.38
C ILE A 22 20.03 3.16 -5.62
N VAL A 23 20.41 3.77 -6.75
CA VAL A 23 19.70 3.62 -8.02
C VAL A 23 19.67 2.15 -8.45
N GLU A 24 20.80 1.44 -8.38
CA GLU A 24 20.84 0.01 -8.69
C GLU A 24 19.97 -0.83 -7.76
N LEU A 25 20.01 -0.55 -6.46
CA LEU A 25 19.19 -1.24 -5.46
C LEU A 25 17.71 -1.05 -5.77
N LEU A 26 17.28 0.17 -6.04
CA LEU A 26 15.89 0.50 -6.35
C LEU A 26 15.42 -0.16 -7.64
N LYS A 27 16.25 -0.20 -8.69
CA LYS A 27 15.93 -0.90 -9.94
C LYS A 27 15.82 -2.41 -9.75
N ARG A 28 16.74 -3.01 -8.97
CA ARG A 28 16.74 -4.46 -8.68
C ARG A 28 15.53 -4.93 -7.88
N ASN A 29 14.93 -4.05 -7.09
CA ASN A 29 13.80 -4.36 -6.20
C ASN A 29 12.52 -3.63 -6.62
N ALA A 30 12.39 -3.26 -7.90
CA ALA A 30 11.27 -2.45 -8.39
C ALA A 30 9.90 -3.12 -8.18
N ASP A 31 9.87 -4.45 -8.10
CA ASP A 31 8.72 -5.32 -7.85
C ASP A 31 8.33 -5.42 -6.37
N LEU A 32 9.26 -5.19 -5.44
CA LEU A 32 8.98 -5.17 -4.00
C LEU A 32 8.21 -3.91 -3.58
N PHE A 33 8.33 -2.83 -4.34
CA PHE A 33 7.62 -1.59 -4.06
C PHE A 33 6.19 -1.71 -4.63
N ALA A 34 5.21 -1.69 -3.73
CA ALA A 34 3.80 -1.70 -4.08
C ALA A 34 3.36 -0.33 -4.64
N TRP A 35 3.67 -0.07 -5.91
CA TRP A 35 3.28 1.15 -6.63
C TRP A 35 1.76 1.34 -6.74
N HIS A 36 0.99 0.27 -6.56
CA HIS A 36 -0.47 0.28 -6.57
C HIS A 36 -0.98 -0.73 -5.53
N PRO A 37 -2.05 -0.42 -4.76
CA PRO A 37 -2.65 -1.33 -3.77
C PRO A 37 -2.94 -2.75 -4.28
N LYS A 38 -3.49 -2.89 -5.50
CA LYS A 38 -3.66 -4.16 -6.24
C LYS A 38 -2.41 -5.03 -6.41
N GLY A 39 -1.20 -4.46 -6.33
CA GLY A 39 0.07 -5.18 -6.49
C GLY A 39 0.57 -5.86 -5.21
N ILE A 40 -0.09 -5.64 -4.07
CA ILE A 40 0.23 -6.34 -2.82
C ILE A 40 -0.46 -7.70 -2.88
N PRO A 41 0.27 -8.82 -3.05
CA PRO A 41 -0.32 -10.13 -2.79
C PRO A 41 -0.73 -10.12 -1.32
N GLY A 42 -2.02 -10.35 -1.06
CA GLY A 42 -2.52 -10.44 0.31
C GLY A 42 -1.66 -11.41 1.13
N ILE A 43 -1.51 -11.14 2.42
CA ILE A 43 -0.84 -12.08 3.32
C ILE A 43 -1.66 -13.38 3.27
N ASP A 44 -0.99 -14.51 3.04
CA ASP A 44 -1.63 -15.82 3.06
C ASP A 44 -2.32 -16.02 4.41
N GLU A 45 -3.61 -16.32 4.38
CA GLU A 45 -4.44 -16.55 5.56
C GLU A 45 -3.92 -17.74 6.40
N GLY A 46 -3.09 -18.61 5.83
CA GLY A 46 -2.41 -19.71 6.51
C GLY A 46 -1.21 -19.29 7.38
N ILE A 47 -0.65 -18.09 7.18
CA ILE A 47 0.59 -17.66 7.84
C ILE A 47 0.31 -17.03 9.20
N ILE A 48 -0.44 -15.92 9.26
CA ILE A 48 -0.83 -15.24 10.51
C ILE A 48 -2.20 -14.59 10.28
N THR A 49 -3.28 -15.32 10.54
CA THR A 49 -4.62 -14.72 10.57
C THR A 49 -5.10 -14.58 12.00
N HIS A 50 -5.34 -13.34 12.43
CA HIS A 50 -6.10 -13.10 13.65
C HIS A 50 -7.58 -13.31 13.35
N LYS A 51 -8.13 -14.43 13.83
CA LYS A 51 -9.58 -14.66 13.76
C LYS A 51 -10.26 -13.87 14.87
N LEU A 52 -11.22 -13.03 14.51
CA LEU A 52 -12.10 -12.38 15.48
C LEU A 52 -13.01 -13.46 16.07
N SER A 53 -12.94 -13.68 17.39
CA SER A 53 -13.85 -14.58 18.10
C SER A 53 -15.26 -14.00 18.12
N LEU A 54 -16.08 -14.38 17.14
CA LEU A 54 -17.49 -14.01 17.06
C LEU A 54 -18.35 -15.12 17.68
N SER A 55 -19.44 -14.72 18.36
CA SER A 55 -20.44 -15.68 18.80
C SER A 55 -21.07 -16.35 17.55
N PRO A 56 -21.19 -17.70 17.50
CA PRO A 56 -21.78 -18.40 16.35
C PRO A 56 -23.22 -17.97 16.03
N ASN A 57 -23.92 -17.44 17.03
CA ASN A 57 -25.30 -16.98 16.90
C ASN A 57 -25.42 -15.47 16.65
N ALA A 58 -24.30 -14.76 16.53
CA ALA A 58 -24.31 -13.33 16.23
C ALA A 58 -24.86 -13.10 14.82
N LYS A 59 -25.90 -12.29 14.71
CA LYS A 59 -26.46 -11.91 13.41
C LYS A 59 -25.65 -10.75 12.81
N PRO A 60 -25.36 -10.78 11.50
CA PRO A 60 -24.72 -9.65 10.85
C PRO A 60 -25.62 -8.41 10.93
N VAL A 61 -25.03 -7.26 11.24
CA VAL A 61 -25.74 -5.97 11.32
C VAL A 61 -25.19 -5.04 10.26
N SER A 62 -26.02 -4.67 9.29
CA SER A 62 -25.67 -3.64 8.31
C SER A 62 -25.77 -2.26 8.96
N GLN A 63 -24.63 -1.66 9.30
CA GLN A 63 -24.59 -0.30 9.83
C GLN A 63 -24.68 0.74 8.71
N ARG A 64 -25.51 1.78 8.91
CA ARG A 64 -25.62 2.89 7.95
C ARG A 64 -24.29 3.64 7.89
N LYS A 65 -23.70 3.76 6.69
CA LYS A 65 -22.50 4.57 6.46
C LYS A 65 -22.74 6.00 6.95
N ARG A 66 -21.84 6.50 7.80
CA ARG A 66 -21.88 7.91 8.23
C ARG A 66 -21.59 8.81 7.03
N LYS A 67 -22.25 9.97 6.95
CA LYS A 67 -21.90 10.96 5.93
C LYS A 67 -20.50 11.47 6.21
N LEU A 68 -19.61 11.24 5.26
CA LEU A 68 -18.26 11.76 5.29
C LEU A 68 -18.27 13.16 4.65
N GLY A 69 -17.49 14.11 5.17
CA GLY A 69 -17.37 15.45 4.55
C GLY A 69 -16.85 15.33 3.11
N ASP A 70 -17.11 16.32 2.26
CA ASP A 70 -16.74 16.24 0.83
C ASP A 70 -15.23 16.09 0.62
N GLU A 71 -14.42 16.80 1.40
CA GLU A 71 -12.95 16.67 1.37
C GLU A 71 -12.48 15.25 1.70
N ARG A 72 -13.03 14.66 2.77
CA ARG A 72 -12.68 13.31 3.20
C ARG A 72 -13.23 12.24 2.24
N ARG A 73 -14.33 12.50 1.54
CA ARG A 73 -14.84 11.61 0.49
C ARG A 73 -13.89 11.55 -0.69
N LYS A 74 -13.46 12.71 -1.18
CA LYS A 74 -12.49 12.78 -2.29
C LYS A 74 -11.20 12.05 -1.94
N ALA A 75 -10.67 12.26 -0.73
CA ALA A 75 -9.46 11.57 -0.28
C ALA A 75 -9.63 10.03 -0.23
N VAL A 76 -10.81 9.53 0.14
CA VAL A 76 -11.10 8.08 0.14
C VAL A 76 -11.30 7.52 -1.27
N ASP A 77 -11.84 8.32 -2.20
CA ASP A 77 -12.04 7.90 -3.59
C ASP A 77 -10.71 7.93 -4.40
N GLU A 78 -9.73 8.71 -3.93
CA GLU A 78 -8.37 8.81 -4.50
C GLU A 78 -7.38 7.76 -3.92
N GLU A 79 -7.78 7.02 -2.88
CA GLU A 79 -7.04 5.89 -2.27
C GLU A 79 -7.36 4.55 -2.94
#